data_AF-A0A932EZ97-F1
#
_entry.id   AF-A0A932EZ97-F1
#
_cell.length_a   1.000
_cell.length_b   1.000
_cell.length_c   1.000
_cell.angle_alpha   90.00
_cell.angle_beta   90.00
_cell.angle_gamma   90.00
#
_symmetry.space_group_name_H-M   'P 1'
#
loop_
_entity.id
_entity.type
_entity.pdbx_description
1 polymer ?
#
loop_
_entity_poly.entity_id
_entity_poly.type
_entity_poly.pdbx_seq_one_letter_code
_entity_poly.pdbx_strand_id
1 'polypeptide(L)'
;MSDGDGTDGEVLPKPDALLALHGVTEALFETLRAWFDVPVSVALDLSDIDAAVAELADPTMIAALAMRKLQALRLLATPGVRTATDVVVAIIGDLERALVQAPGMRLRVQAETTDWDLALAELDSGGGPPDTPAAVDDEDVEVTRFRDLHARLHEAVYAVVEASDGEIRVFE
;
A
#
# COMPACT_ATOMS: atom_id res chain seq x y z
N MET A 1 -13.55 45.61 -17.81
CA MET A 1 -12.61 44.49 -17.95
C MET A 1 -11.63 44.58 -16.80
N SER A 2 -11.88 43.82 -15.75
CA SER A 2 -10.92 43.56 -14.69
C SER A 2 -10.83 42.04 -14.65
N ASP A 3 -9.88 41.50 -15.42
CA ASP A 3 -9.45 40.12 -15.29
C ASP A 3 -8.57 40.05 -14.03
N GLY A 4 -9.24 39.81 -12.90
CA GLY A 4 -8.59 39.54 -11.62
C GLY A 4 -8.49 38.02 -11.44
N ASP A 5 -7.30 37.52 -11.76
CA ASP A 5 -6.66 36.25 -11.41
C ASP A 5 -7.52 35.18 -10.71
N GLY A 6 -7.70 34.05 -11.39
CA GLY A 6 -8.50 32.93 -10.91
C GLY A 6 -7.79 32.10 -9.84
N THR A 7 -8.54 31.70 -8.82
CA THR A 7 -8.30 30.49 -8.01
C THR A 7 -7.00 30.39 -7.20
N ASP A 8 -6.52 31.47 -6.58
CA ASP A 8 -5.66 31.32 -5.40
C ASP A 8 -6.54 31.03 -4.17
N GLY A 9 -7.07 29.81 -4.13
CA GLY A 9 -7.70 29.26 -2.92
C GLY A 9 -6.66 29.21 -1.79
N GLU A 10 -7.10 29.51 -0.57
CA GLU A 10 -6.29 29.41 0.64
C GLU A 10 -5.54 28.08 0.69
N VAL A 11 -4.21 28.14 0.79
CA VAL A 11 -3.35 26.97 0.96
C VAL A 11 -3.31 26.62 2.43
N LEU A 12 -3.81 25.43 2.76
CA LEU A 12 -3.88 24.93 4.13
C LEU A 12 -2.57 24.20 4.49
N PRO A 13 -2.17 24.20 5.77
CA PRO A 13 -1.07 23.35 6.21
C PRO A 13 -1.45 21.87 6.08
N LYS A 14 -0.50 21.03 5.69
CA LYS A 14 -0.72 19.58 5.69
C LYS A 14 -1.00 19.06 7.10
N PRO A 15 -2.03 18.22 7.27
CA PRO A 15 -2.24 17.51 8.53
C PRO A 15 -1.06 16.61 8.89
N ASP A 16 -0.75 16.48 10.18
CA ASP A 16 0.34 15.62 10.66
C ASP A 16 0.21 14.16 10.18
N ALA A 17 -1.02 13.65 10.09
CA ALA A 17 -1.30 12.31 9.58
C ALA A 17 -0.87 12.14 8.11
N LEU A 18 -1.06 13.18 7.28
CA LEU A 18 -0.59 13.16 5.88
C LEU A 18 0.94 13.20 5.82
N LEU A 19 1.59 14.01 6.65
CA LEU A 19 3.06 14.08 6.72
C LEU A 19 3.67 12.76 7.22
N ALA A 20 3.01 12.11 8.19
CA ALA A 20 3.43 10.82 8.72
C ALA A 20 3.46 9.71 7.65
N LEU A 21 2.71 9.87 6.55
CA LEU A 21 2.72 8.91 5.44
C LEU A 21 4.09 8.76 4.78
N HIS A 22 5.02 9.70 4.94
CA HIS A 22 6.36 9.58 4.36
C HIS A 22 7.07 8.30 4.82
N GLY A 23 7.01 7.98 6.12
CA GLY A 23 7.58 6.74 6.66
C GLY A 23 6.68 5.51 6.49
N VAL A 24 5.36 5.70 6.54
CA VAL A 24 4.38 4.61 6.35
C VAL A 24 4.49 4.03 4.94
N THR A 25 4.56 4.89 3.92
CA THR A 25 4.69 4.47 2.52
C THR A 25 5.99 3.75 2.24
N GLU A 26 7.09 4.15 2.89
CA GLU A 26 8.38 3.45 2.81
C GLU A 26 8.29 2.04 3.39
N ALA A 27 7.70 1.89 4.58
CA ALA A 27 7.52 0.57 5.19
C ALA A 27 6.61 -0.35 4.36
N LEU A 28 5.47 0.17 3.87
CA LEU A 28 4.57 -0.59 2.99
C LEU A 28 5.25 -0.99 1.68
N PHE A 29 6.06 -0.09 1.10
CA PHE A 29 6.78 -0.35 -0.14
C PHE A 29 7.77 -1.50 0.02
N GLU A 30 8.57 -1.49 1.09
CA GLU A 30 9.54 -2.56 1.36
C GLU A 30 8.85 -3.90 1.69
N THR A 31 7.74 -3.88 2.44
CA THR A 31 6.95 -5.10 2.69
C THR A 31 6.40 -5.70 1.39
N LEU A 32 5.76 -4.89 0.53
CA LEU A 32 5.24 -5.38 -0.75
C LEU A 32 6.35 -5.92 -1.65
N ARG A 33 7.49 -5.22 -1.70
CA ARG A 33 8.64 -5.66 -2.49
C ARG A 33 9.15 -7.03 -2.05
N ALA A 34 9.25 -7.25 -0.73
CA ALA A 34 9.70 -8.51 -0.17
C ALA A 34 8.67 -9.64 -0.34
N TRP A 35 7.37 -9.36 -0.16
CA TRP A 35 6.34 -10.40 -0.23
C TRP A 35 6.11 -10.96 -1.63
N PHE A 36 6.36 -10.15 -2.66
CA PHE A 36 6.07 -10.50 -4.04
C PHE A 36 7.32 -10.52 -4.93
N ASP A 37 8.51 -10.45 -4.33
CA ASP A 37 9.80 -10.43 -5.04
C ASP A 37 9.83 -9.42 -6.21
N VAL A 38 9.24 -8.23 -5.99
CA VAL A 38 9.05 -7.24 -7.06
C VAL A 38 10.42 -6.74 -7.54
N PRO A 39 10.70 -6.82 -8.86
CA PRO A 39 11.98 -6.38 -9.40
C PRO A 39 12.16 -4.86 -9.28
N VAL A 40 13.41 -4.39 -9.37
CA VAL A 40 13.75 -2.96 -9.30
C VAL A 40 13.08 -2.15 -10.42
N SER A 41 12.80 -2.79 -11.55
CA SER A 41 12.16 -2.18 -12.71
C SER A 41 11.08 -3.11 -13.26
N VAL A 42 9.93 -2.54 -13.56
CA VAL A 42 8.79 -3.23 -14.18
C VAL A 42 8.40 -2.45 -15.44
N ALA A 43 8.21 -3.15 -16.56
CA ALA A 43 7.70 -2.58 -17.79
C ALA A 43 6.17 -2.74 -17.81
N LEU A 44 5.46 -1.72 -18.30
CA LEU A 44 4.02 -1.76 -18.51
C LEU A 44 3.75 -1.83 -20.01
N ASP A 45 2.93 -2.78 -20.44
CA ASP A 45 2.46 -2.82 -21.82
C ASP A 45 1.30 -1.84 -22.03
N LEU A 46 1.52 -0.84 -22.88
CA LEU A 46 0.52 0.17 -23.26
C LEU A 46 0.10 0.03 -24.73
N SER A 47 0.34 -1.11 -25.35
CA SER A 47 0.05 -1.34 -26.78
C SER A 47 -1.44 -1.49 -27.08
N ASP A 48 -2.22 -1.98 -26.12
CA ASP A 48 -3.67 -2.19 -26.23
C ASP A 48 -4.37 -1.97 -24.87
N ILE A 49 -5.66 -1.64 -24.87
CA ILE A 49 -6.45 -1.45 -23.64
C ILE A 49 -6.59 -2.74 -22.82
N ASP A 50 -6.62 -3.89 -23.49
CA ASP A 50 -6.78 -5.21 -22.87
C ASP A 50 -5.43 -5.86 -22.49
N ALA A 51 -4.29 -5.23 -22.83
CA ALA A 51 -2.96 -5.74 -22.47
C ALA A 51 -2.78 -5.91 -20.96
N ALA A 52 -3.47 -5.09 -20.17
CA ALA A 52 -3.43 -5.12 -18.71
C ALA A 52 -4.16 -6.32 -18.09
N VAL A 53 -4.98 -7.09 -18.83
CA VAL A 53 -5.78 -8.17 -18.21
C VAL A 53 -4.92 -9.24 -17.54
N ALA A 54 -3.84 -9.66 -18.21
CA ALA A 54 -2.91 -10.64 -17.63
C ALA A 54 -2.08 -10.03 -16.51
N GLU A 55 -1.61 -8.79 -16.68
CA GLU A 55 -0.83 -8.07 -15.67
C GLU A 55 -1.64 -7.84 -14.38
N LEU A 56 -2.92 -7.46 -14.50
CA LEU A 56 -3.80 -7.20 -13.36
C LEU A 56 -4.30 -8.48 -12.67
N ALA A 57 -3.92 -9.66 -13.15
CA ALA A 57 -4.14 -10.94 -12.47
C ALA A 57 -2.88 -11.46 -11.75
N ASP A 58 -1.69 -10.99 -12.15
CA ASP A 58 -0.41 -11.39 -11.57
C ASP A 58 -0.14 -10.66 -10.25
N PRO A 59 0.10 -11.38 -9.14
CA PRO A 59 0.42 -10.76 -7.85
C PRO A 59 1.61 -9.80 -7.87
N THR A 60 2.65 -10.12 -8.65
CA THR A 60 3.86 -9.30 -8.73
C THR A 60 3.55 -7.96 -9.39
N MET A 61 2.82 -7.98 -10.50
CA MET A 61 2.37 -6.77 -11.20
C MET A 61 1.39 -5.93 -10.37
N ILE A 62 0.42 -6.55 -9.69
CA ILE A 62 -0.48 -5.85 -8.77
C ILE A 62 0.32 -5.13 -7.67
N ALA A 63 1.29 -5.82 -7.06
CA ALA A 63 2.17 -5.24 -6.04
C ALA A 63 3.03 -4.10 -6.61
N ALA A 64 3.56 -4.24 -7.82
CA ALA A 64 4.35 -3.20 -8.49
C ALA A 64 3.52 -1.93 -8.75
N LEU A 65 2.27 -2.06 -9.19
CA LEU A 65 1.37 -0.92 -9.39
C LEU A 65 1.00 -0.24 -8.07
N ALA A 66 0.75 -1.01 -7.00
CA ALA A 66 0.55 -0.46 -5.67
C ALA A 66 1.80 0.27 -5.16
N MET A 67 2.98 -0.31 -5.34
CA MET A 67 4.27 0.34 -5.04
C MET A 67 4.44 1.66 -5.79
N ARG A 68 4.01 1.75 -7.05
CA ARG A 68 4.03 3.00 -7.82
C ARG A 68 3.11 4.07 -7.21
N LYS A 69 1.94 3.68 -6.70
CA LYS A 69 1.03 4.58 -5.98
C LYS A 69 1.60 5.01 -4.62
N LEU A 70 2.28 4.12 -3.89
CA LEU A 70 2.99 4.46 -2.66
C LEU A 70 4.10 5.50 -2.90
N GLN A 71 4.85 5.39 -4.01
CA GLN A 71 5.84 6.40 -4.38
C GLN A 71 5.21 7.78 -4.61
N ALA A 72 4.07 7.83 -5.32
CA ALA A 72 3.33 9.07 -5.53
C ALA A 72 2.84 9.64 -4.19
N LEU A 73 2.25 8.81 -3.33
CA LEU A 73 1.78 9.24 -2.01
C LEU A 73 2.93 9.74 -1.12
N ARG A 74 4.10 9.09 -1.16
CA ARG A 74 5.30 9.54 -0.45
C ARG A 74 5.78 10.92 -0.88
N LEU A 75 5.69 11.22 -2.18
CA LEU A 75 5.97 12.55 -2.72
C LEU A 75 4.97 13.57 -2.15
N LEU A 76 3.67 13.25 -2.17
CA LEU A 76 2.63 14.14 -1.62
C LEU A 76 2.76 14.34 -0.10
N ALA A 77 3.27 13.36 0.64
CA ALA A 77 3.53 13.46 2.07
C ALA A 77 4.76 14.31 2.42
N THR A 78 5.58 14.71 1.43
CA THR A 78 6.79 15.50 1.68
C THR A 78 6.43 16.97 1.98
N PRO A 79 6.97 17.59 3.05
CA PRO A 79 6.71 19.01 3.35
C PRO A 79 7.02 19.93 2.16
N GLY A 80 6.15 20.89 1.86
CA GLY A 80 6.34 21.84 0.76
C GLY A 80 5.90 21.33 -0.63
N VAL A 81 5.46 20.07 -0.74
CA VAL A 81 4.89 19.54 -1.99
C VAL A 81 3.40 19.83 -2.05
N ARG A 82 2.97 20.74 -2.93
CA ARG A 82 1.57 21.08 -3.07
C ARG A 82 0.70 19.87 -3.49
N THR A 83 -0.43 19.67 -2.82
CA THR A 83 -1.40 18.61 -3.12
C THR A 83 -2.84 19.09 -2.88
N ALA A 84 -3.83 18.26 -3.22
CA ALA A 84 -5.26 18.57 -3.05
C ALA A 84 -6.00 17.40 -2.40
N THR A 85 -7.12 17.70 -1.73
CA THR A 85 -7.96 16.72 -1.02
C THR A 85 -8.30 15.51 -1.89
N ASP A 86 -8.81 15.75 -3.10
CA ASP A 86 -9.25 14.73 -4.05
C ASP A 86 -8.10 13.83 -4.55
N VAL A 87 -6.92 14.42 -4.76
CA VAL A 87 -5.71 13.67 -5.18
C VAL A 87 -5.29 12.68 -4.10
N VAL A 88 -5.26 13.11 -2.83
CA VAL A 88 -4.88 12.23 -1.70
C VAL A 88 -5.90 11.11 -1.54
N VAL A 89 -7.20 11.45 -1.55
CA VAL A 89 -8.29 10.47 -1.44
C VAL A 89 -8.25 9.45 -2.58
N ALA A 90 -8.05 9.91 -3.82
CA ALA A 90 -8.00 9.03 -4.99
C ALA A 90 -6.82 8.05 -4.93
N ILE A 91 -5.62 8.52 -4.60
CA ILE A 91 -4.45 7.64 -4.52
C ILE A 91 -4.59 6.61 -3.40
N ILE A 92 -5.11 7.00 -2.24
CA ILE A 92 -5.32 6.06 -1.13
C ILE A 92 -6.44 5.07 -1.46
N GLY A 93 -7.53 5.52 -2.09
CA GLY A 93 -8.59 4.64 -2.57
C GLY A 93 -8.10 3.62 -3.61
N ASP A 94 -7.24 4.03 -4.53
CA ASP A 94 -6.61 3.12 -5.50
C ASP A 94 -5.74 2.04 -4.82
N LEU A 95 -5.11 2.36 -3.69
CA LEU A 95 -4.28 1.44 -2.92
C LEU A 95 -5.10 0.43 -2.10
N GLU A 96 -6.28 0.83 -1.62
CA GLU A 96 -7.06 0.07 -0.64
C GLU A 96 -7.29 -1.37 -1.08
N ARG A 97 -7.77 -1.59 -2.31
CA ARG A 97 -8.04 -2.93 -2.81
C ARG A 97 -6.79 -3.80 -2.84
N ALA A 98 -5.66 -3.26 -3.30
CA ALA A 98 -4.41 -4.01 -3.40
C ALA A 98 -3.87 -4.36 -2.02
N LEU A 99 -3.89 -3.41 -1.07
CA LEU A 99 -3.39 -3.62 0.29
C LEU A 99 -4.27 -4.59 1.09
N VAL A 100 -5.60 -4.51 0.97
CA VAL A 100 -6.52 -5.47 1.61
C VAL A 100 -6.28 -6.90 1.11
N GLN A 101 -5.97 -7.07 -0.17
CA GLN A 101 -5.78 -8.39 -0.79
C GLN A 101 -4.37 -8.95 -0.60
N ALA A 102 -3.36 -8.11 -0.38
CA ALA A 102 -1.96 -8.50 -0.35
C ALA A 102 -1.65 -9.67 0.61
N PRO A 103 -2.14 -9.71 1.87
CA PRO A 103 -1.85 -10.85 2.76
C PRO A 103 -2.39 -12.17 2.22
N GLY A 104 -3.61 -12.17 1.66
CA GLY A 104 -4.19 -13.37 1.05
C GLY A 104 -3.45 -13.80 -0.22
N MET A 105 -3.04 -12.84 -1.04
CA MET A 105 -2.22 -13.11 -2.23
C MET A 105 -0.86 -13.70 -1.87
N ARG A 106 -0.21 -13.18 -0.83
CA ARG A 106 1.05 -13.72 -0.30
C ARG A 106 0.90 -15.19 0.10
N LEU A 107 -0.13 -15.53 0.89
CA LEU A 107 -0.36 -16.93 1.29
C LEU A 107 -0.58 -17.86 0.09
N ARG A 108 -1.30 -17.37 -0.93
CA ARG A 108 -1.49 -18.13 -2.18
C ARG A 108 -0.15 -18.37 -2.89
N VAL A 109 0.66 -17.33 -3.07
CA VAL A 109 2.00 -17.45 -3.71
C VAL A 109 2.87 -18.42 -2.92
N GLN A 110 2.95 -18.27 -1.60
CA GLN A 110 3.72 -19.18 -0.74
C GLN A 110 3.25 -20.63 -0.88
N ALA A 111 1.94 -20.87 -0.90
CA ALA A 111 1.41 -22.22 -1.03
C ALA A 111 1.75 -22.87 -2.39
N GLU A 112 1.84 -22.06 -3.45
CA GLU A 112 2.20 -22.50 -4.80
C GLU A 112 3.72 -22.76 -4.94
N THR A 113 4.57 -22.02 -4.23
CA THR A 113 6.03 -22.10 -4.36
C THR A 113 6.72 -22.98 -3.32
N THR A 114 6.03 -23.38 -2.26
CA THR A 114 6.63 -24.21 -1.19
C THR A 114 6.86 -25.65 -1.64
N ASP A 115 8.06 -26.18 -1.37
CA ASP A 115 8.34 -27.61 -1.48
C ASP A 115 7.74 -28.34 -0.28
N TRP A 116 6.53 -28.84 -0.47
CA TRP A 116 5.77 -29.51 0.58
C TRP A 116 6.38 -30.84 1.03
N ASP A 117 7.13 -31.52 0.16
CA ASP A 117 7.79 -32.77 0.53
C ASP A 117 8.94 -32.49 1.51
N LEU A 118 9.73 -31.44 1.25
CA LEU A 118 10.76 -30.98 2.17
C LEU A 118 10.16 -30.46 3.48
N ALA A 119 9.13 -29.60 3.41
CA ALA A 119 8.49 -29.04 4.59
C ALA A 119 7.90 -30.12 5.50
N LEU A 120 7.30 -31.17 4.91
CA LEU A 120 6.80 -32.32 5.67
C LEU A 120 7.94 -33.13 6.30
N ALA A 121 9.03 -33.36 5.56
CA ALA A 121 10.19 -34.08 6.09
C ALA A 121 10.89 -33.34 7.25
N GLU A 122 10.92 -32.01 7.22
CA GLU A 122 11.41 -31.17 8.32
C GLU A 122 10.54 -31.31 9.58
N LEU A 123 9.21 -31.34 9.41
CA LEU A 123 8.27 -31.59 10.51
C LEU A 123 8.44 -33.00 11.11
N ASP A 124 8.61 -34.01 10.25
CA ASP A 124 8.78 -35.40 10.68
C ASP A 124 10.15 -35.67 11.35
N SER A 125 11.18 -34.89 11.00
CA SER A 125 12.54 -35.01 11.55
C SER A 125 12.76 -34.24 12.86
N GLY A 126 11.88 -33.29 13.20
CA GLY A 126 11.86 -32.53 14.46
C GLY A 126 11.18 -33.24 15.65
N GLY A 127 11.41 -34.55 15.80
CA GLY A 127 10.65 -35.45 16.68
C GLY A 127 10.40 -34.98 18.13
N GLY A 128 9.11 -34.73 18.42
CA GLY A 128 8.51 -34.57 19.73
C GLY A 128 7.06 -34.09 19.57
N PRO A 129 6.10 -34.45 20.46
CA PRO A 129 4.78 -33.81 20.42
C PRO A 129 4.99 -32.29 20.48
N PRO A 130 4.20 -31.49 19.75
CA PRO A 130 4.38 -30.04 19.74
C PRO A 130 4.38 -29.55 21.19
N ASP A 131 5.40 -28.78 21.56
CA ASP A 131 5.44 -28.08 22.85
C ASP A 131 4.31 -27.05 22.83
N THR A 132 3.08 -27.52 23.06
CA THR A 132 1.81 -26.83 22.79
C THR A 132 1.61 -26.56 21.29
N PRO A 133 0.44 -26.85 20.69
CA PRO A 133 0.13 -26.21 19.41
C PRO A 133 0.28 -24.69 19.61
N ALA A 134 1.03 -24.02 18.73
CA ALA A 134 1.02 -22.57 18.67
C ALA A 134 -0.46 -22.15 18.71
N ALA A 135 -0.82 -21.28 19.65
CA ALA A 135 -2.20 -20.88 19.79
C ALA A 135 -2.67 -20.38 18.43
N VAL A 136 -3.92 -20.69 18.06
CA VAL A 136 -4.52 -20.26 16.78
C VAL A 136 -4.53 -18.72 16.62
N ASP A 137 -4.18 -18.00 17.70
CA ASP A 137 -4.06 -16.54 17.85
C ASP A 137 -2.62 -15.99 17.75
N ASP A 138 -1.59 -16.79 17.44
CA ASP A 138 -0.28 -16.22 17.05
C ASP A 138 -0.41 -15.61 15.64
N GLU A 139 -1.09 -14.46 15.55
CA GLU A 139 -1.14 -13.67 14.33
C GLU A 139 0.29 -13.37 13.87
N ASP A 140 0.54 -13.58 12.58
CA ASP A 140 1.80 -13.20 11.95
C ASP A 140 2.08 -11.70 12.19
N VAL A 141 3.10 -11.44 13.01
CA VAL A 141 3.51 -10.09 13.43
C VAL A 141 3.74 -9.17 12.23
N GLU A 142 4.23 -9.71 11.12
CA GLU A 142 4.44 -8.97 9.89
C GLU A 142 3.12 -8.55 9.24
N VAL A 143 2.13 -9.45 9.21
CA VAL A 143 0.79 -9.17 8.70
C VAL A 143 0.06 -8.17 9.60
N THR A 144 0.16 -8.30 10.92
CA THR A 144 -0.41 -7.34 11.87
C THR A 144 0.21 -5.95 11.67
N ARG A 145 1.54 -5.86 11.59
CA ARG A 145 2.24 -4.60 11.29
C ARG A 145 1.81 -4.01 9.94
N PHE A 146 1.65 -4.84 8.92
CA PHE A 146 1.19 -4.39 7.61
C PHE A 146 -0.23 -3.80 7.67
N ARG A 147 -1.15 -4.43 8.43
CA ARG A 147 -2.51 -3.92 8.65
C ARG A 147 -2.50 -2.59 9.41
N ASP A 148 -1.66 -2.45 10.43
CA ASP A 148 -1.50 -1.19 11.17
C ASP A 148 -0.99 -0.06 10.26
N LEU A 149 -0.02 -0.35 9.39
CA LEU A 149 0.47 0.62 8.40
C LEU A 149 -0.61 0.99 7.39
N HIS A 150 -1.41 0.02 6.93
CA HIS A 150 -2.55 0.27 6.04
C HIS A 150 -3.61 1.15 6.73
N ALA A 151 -3.91 0.92 8.01
CA ALA A 151 -4.87 1.74 8.77
C ALA A 151 -4.46 3.22 8.84
N ARG A 152 -3.15 3.51 8.92
CA ARG A 152 -2.64 4.90 8.89
C ARG A 152 -2.92 5.64 7.58
N LEU A 153 -3.13 4.92 6.47
CA LEU A 153 -3.58 5.57 5.23
C LEU A 153 -4.99 6.14 5.39
N HIS A 154 -5.88 5.40 6.07
CA HIS A 154 -7.24 5.86 6.36
C HIS A 154 -7.24 7.04 7.34
N GLU A 155 -6.40 7.01 8.36
CA GLU A 155 -6.21 8.15 9.28
C GLU A 155 -5.81 9.43 8.53
N ALA A 156 -4.92 9.33 7.54
CA ALA A 156 -4.54 10.46 6.70
C ALA A 156 -5.69 10.96 5.82
N VAL A 157 -6.52 10.07 5.26
CA VAL A 157 -7.74 10.45 4.53
C VAL A 157 -8.68 11.23 5.45
N TYR A 158 -8.97 10.70 6.65
CA TYR A 158 -9.84 11.38 7.61
C TYR A 158 -9.31 12.76 7.97
N ALA A 159 -8.02 12.88 8.29
CA ALA A 159 -7.41 14.15 8.65
C ALA A 159 -7.44 15.18 7.50
N VAL A 160 -7.24 14.73 6.25
CA VAL A 160 -7.30 15.59 5.06
C VAL A 160 -8.73 16.06 4.78
N VAL A 161 -9.72 15.17 4.88
CA VAL A 161 -11.14 15.50 4.68
C VAL A 161 -11.65 16.42 5.79
N GLU A 162 -11.23 16.20 7.04
CA GLU A 162 -11.57 17.06 8.17
C GLU A 162 -10.95 18.44 8.01
N ALA A 163 -9.65 18.53 7.68
CA ALA A 163 -8.97 19.80 7.47
C ALA A 163 -9.53 20.59 6.27
N SER A 164 -10.16 19.92 5.31
CA SER A 164 -10.78 20.56 4.15
C SER A 164 -12.27 20.84 4.30
N ASP A 165 -12.87 20.57 5.46
CA ASP A 165 -14.31 20.63 5.70
C ASP A 165 -15.13 19.83 4.65
N GLY A 166 -14.56 18.75 4.12
CA GLY A 166 -15.16 17.94 3.05
C GLY A 166 -15.13 18.58 1.64
N GLU A 167 -14.54 19.76 1.49
CA GLU A 167 -14.35 20.42 0.19
C GLU A 167 -13.02 20.04 -0.46
N ILE A 168 -12.88 20.30 -1.77
CA ILE A 168 -11.58 20.19 -2.44
C ILE A 168 -10.76 21.43 -2.07
N ARG A 169 -9.74 21.23 -1.24
CA ARG A 169 -8.80 22.25 -0.80
C ARG A 169 -7.37 21.84 -1.14
N VAL A 170 -6.48 22.82 -1.10
CA VAL A 170 -5.06 22.66 -1.43
C VAL A 170 -4.24 22.66 -0.14
N PHE A 171 -3.23 21.79 -0.07
CA PHE A 171 -2.29 21.68 1.05
C PHE A 171 -0.84 21.82 0.61
N GLU A 172 0.02 22.38 1.47
CA GLU A 172 1.47 22.48 1.25
C GLU A 172 2.29 22.24 2.54
#